data_AF-A0A3B9BNT6-F1
#
_entry.id   AF-A0A3B9BNT6-F1
#
_cell.length_a   1.000
_cell.length_b   1.000
_cell.length_c   1.000
_cell.angle_alpha   90.00
_cell.angle_beta   90.00
_cell.angle_gamma   90.00
#
_symmetry.space_group_name_H-M   'P 1'
#
loop_
_entity.id
_entity.type
_entity.pdbx_description
1 polymer ?
#
loop_
_entity_poly.entity_id
_entity_poly.type
_entity_poly.pdbx_seq_one_letter_code
_entity_poly.pdbx_strand_id
1 'polypeptide(L)' 'QTGQMLAALLGRSQATFASEVKLDGDKLEVTREVDAGLQVIRVAMPSVVTVDLR' A
#
# COMPACT_ATOMS: atom_id res chain seq x y z
N GLN A 1 9.39 7.18 3.98
CA GLN A 1 9.26 8.29 2.99
C GLN A 1 9.63 7.87 1.57
N THR A 2 10.73 7.15 1.33
CA THR A 2 11.19 6.74 -0.02
C THR A 2 10.10 6.14 -0.90
N GLY A 3 9.29 5.21 -0.38
CA GLY A 3 8.20 4.60 -1.16
C GLY A 3 7.12 5.60 -1.62
N GLN A 4 6.75 6.54 -0.75
CA GLN A 4 5.76 7.58 -1.08
C GLN A 4 6.31 8.56 -2.13
N MET A 5 7.59 8.90 -2.05
CA MET A 5 8.27 9.74 -3.03
C MET A 5 8.37 9.03 -4.40
N LEU A 6 8.70 7.74 -4.40
CA LEU A 6 8.73 6.93 -5.62
C LEU A 6 7.35 6.85 -6.29
N ALA A 7 6.29 6.63 -5.50
CA ALA A 7 4.92 6.60 -6.02
C ALA A 7 4.53 7.91 -6.68
N ALA A 8 4.90 9.04 -6.07
CA ALA A 8 4.66 10.37 -6.62
C ALA A 8 5.43 10.61 -7.93
N LEU A 9 6.72 10.23 -7.99
CA LEU A 9 7.54 10.34 -9.20
C LEU A 9 7.00 9.50 -10.36
N LEU A 10 6.45 8.32 -10.06
CA LEU A 10 5.88 7.41 -11.06
C LEU A 10 4.40 7.70 -11.39
N GLY A 11 3.75 8.63 -10.68
CA GLY A 11 2.32 8.89 -10.82
C GLY A 11 1.44 7.68 -10.52
N ARG A 12 1.84 6.84 -9.55
CA ARG A 12 1.16 5.58 -9.20
C ARG A 12 0.43 5.69 -7.86
N SER A 13 -0.57 4.82 -7.70
CA SER A 13 -1.22 4.59 -6.40
C SER A 13 -0.21 4.03 -5.39
N GLN A 14 -0.49 4.21 -4.10
CA GLN A 14 0.41 3.77 -3.03
C GLN A 14 -0.33 3.14 -1.85
N ALA A 15 0.30 2.18 -1.20
CA ALA A 15 -0.13 1.64 0.08
C ALA A 15 1.08 1.52 1.03
N THR A 16 0.99 2.16 2.19
CA THR A 16 2.08 2.21 3.18
C THR A 16 1.75 1.42 4.43
N PHE A 17 2.78 0.93 5.13
CA PHE A 17 2.66 0.14 6.37
C PHE A 17 1.79 -1.12 6.19
N ALA A 18 1.94 -1.80 5.06
CA ALA A 18 1.20 -3.01 4.76
C ALA A 18 1.57 -4.15 5.73
N SER A 19 0.57 -4.77 6.36
CA SER A 19 0.70 -6.00 7.15
C SER A 19 0.23 -7.24 6.38
N GLU A 20 -0.65 -7.06 5.39
CA GLU A 20 -1.12 -8.10 4.47
C GLU A 20 -1.44 -7.48 3.09
N VAL A 21 -1.16 -8.21 2.01
CA VAL A 21 -1.48 -7.81 0.64
C VAL A 21 -2.20 -8.97 -0.07
N LYS A 22 -3.39 -8.71 -0.60
CA LYS A 22 -4.18 -9.64 -1.40
C LYS A 22 -4.38 -9.08 -2.81
N LEU A 23 -4.19 -9.95 -3.82
CA LEU A 23 -4.45 -9.62 -5.21
C LEU A 23 -5.95 -9.82 -5.50
N ASP A 24 -6.61 -8.79 -6.01
CA ASP A 24 -8.02 -8.82 -6.41
C ASP A 24 -8.15 -8.27 -7.84
N GLY A 25 -7.92 -9.15 -8.83
CA GLY A 25 -7.97 -8.79 -10.24
C GLY A 25 -6.96 -7.69 -10.61
N ASP A 26 -7.46 -6.50 -10.91
CA ASP A 26 -6.68 -5.30 -11.28
C ASP A 26 -6.30 -4.40 -10.09
N LYS A 27 -6.68 -4.81 -8.87
CA LYS A 27 -6.46 -4.07 -7.63
C LYS A 27 -5.69 -4.90 -6.61
N LEU A 28 -5.11 -4.19 -5.65
CA LEU A 28 -4.59 -4.77 -4.42
C LEU A 28 -5.51 -4.38 -3.27
N GLU A 29 -5.91 -5.35 -2.48
CA GLU A 29 -6.48 -5.15 -1.16
C GLU A 29 -5.34 -5.23 -0.14
N VAL A 30 -5.05 -4.12 0.53
CA VAL A 30 -3.92 -3.99 1.44
C VAL A 30 -4.44 -3.68 2.83
N THR A 31 -4.11 -4.54 3.78
CA THR A 31 -4.29 -4.26 5.21
C THR A 31 -3.06 -3.50 5.69
N ARG A 32 -3.25 -2.30 6.26
CA ARG A 32 -2.18 -1.46 6.81
C ARG A 32 -2.37 -1.16 8.28
N GLU A 33 -1.27 -1.00 8.99
CA GLU A 33 -1.25 -0.52 10.37
C GLU A 33 -1.36 1.01 10.40
N VAL A 34 -2.20 1.52 11.30
CA VAL A 34 -2.39 2.94 11.62
C VAL A 34 -2.48 3.09 13.13
N ASP A 35 -2.35 4.30 13.66
CA ASP A 35 -2.39 4.53 15.12
C ASP A 35 -3.68 4.00 15.80
N ALA A 36 -4.78 3.91 15.03
CA ALA A 36 -6.06 3.38 15.49
C ALA A 36 -6.26 1.86 15.25
N GLY A 37 -5.23 1.13 14.81
CA GLY A 37 -5.27 -0.32 14.56
C GLY A 37 -5.04 -0.69 13.09
N LEU A 38 -5.83 -1.63 12.56
CA LEU A 38 -5.72 -2.10 11.17
C LEU A 38 -6.76 -1.42 10.28
N GLN A 39 -6.34 -1.00 9.09
CA GLN A 39 -7.22 -0.45 8.06
C GLN A 39 -7.03 -1.21 6.75
N VAL A 40 -8.13 -1.60 6.11
CA VAL A 40 -8.11 -2.20 4.77
C VAL A 40 -8.36 -1.11 3.73
N ILE A 41 -7.46 -1.01 2.75
CA ILE A 41 -7.59 -0.10 1.61
C ILE A 41 -7.47 -0.87 0.28
N ARG A 42 -8.08 -0.34 -0.77
CA ARG A 42 -7.93 -0.87 -2.12
C ARG A 42 -7.20 0.13 -3.01
N VAL A 43 -6.18 -0.35 -3.73
CA VAL A 43 -5.38 0.46 -4.65
C VAL A 43 -5.34 -0.18 -6.03
N ALA A 44 -5.47 0.62 -7.08
CA ALA A 44 -5.40 0.14 -8.46
C ALA A 44 -3.95 -0.20 -8.85
N MET A 45 -3.74 -1.28 -9.61
CA MET A 45 -2.43 -1.61 -10.15
C MET A 45 -2.12 -0.82 -11.44
N PRO A 46 -0.84 -0.51 -11.72
CA PRO A 46 0.33 -0.76 -10.86
C PRO A 46 0.45 0.24 -9.70
N SER A 47 0.94 -0.23 -8.56
CA SER A 47 1.05 0.56 -7.32
C SER A 47 2.41 0.35 -6.63
N VAL A 48 2.79 1.29 -5.75
CA VAL A 48 3.95 1.16 -4.87
C VAL A 48 3.48 0.78 -3.47
N VAL A 49 3.91 -0.38 -2.98
CA VAL A 49 3.55 -0.88 -1.64
C VAL A 49 4.79 -0.92 -0.76
N THR A 50 4.69 -0.43 0.48
CA THR A 50 5.75 -0.56 1.49
C THR A 50 5.24 -1.35 2.70
N VAL A 51 6.05 -2.30 3.16
CA VAL A 51 5.83 -3.10 4.38
C VAL A 51 6.72 -2.57 5.50
N ASP A 52 6.22 -2.59 6.74
CA ASP A 52 7.04 -2.48 7.94
C ASP A 52 7.28 -3.91 8.46
N LEU A 53 8.52 -4.40 8.35
CA LEU A 53 8.90 -5.75 8.81
C LEU A 53 9.42 -5.60 10.25
N ARG A 54 8.56 -5.92 11.22
CA ARG A 54 8.96 -6.11 12.61
C ARG A 54 9.03 -7.58 12.96
#